data_AF-A0A8J6ZGJ5-F1
#
_entry.id   AF-A0A8J6ZGJ5-F1
#
_cell.length_a   1.000
_cell.length_b   1.000
_cell.length_c   1.000
_cell.angle_alpha   90.00
_cell.angle_beta   90.00
_cell.angle_gamma   90.00
#
_symmetry.space_group_name_H-M   'P 1'
#
loop_
_entity.id
_entity.type
_entity.pdbx_description
1 polymer ?
#
loop_
_entity_poly.entity_id
_entity_poly.type
_entity_poly.pdbx_seq_one_letter_code
_entity_poly.pdbx_strand_id
1 'polypeptide(L)'
;MVQRIEEILGNSITEYTPNAVKFQGLSLSSLEQVLQEGYTTLDANFNAAPSVGSFIEFGQRCQSIEVTATFDGIAFNRTENPNLVIDAITVKGVKDLDLAGEFVKFVWGCDELEINSQQLYAWWD
;
A
#
# COMPACT_ATOMS: atom_id res chain seq x y z
N MET A 1 -13.24 10.98 18.56
CA MET A 1 -13.78 9.63 18.30
C MET A 1 -12.60 8.85 17.74
N VAL A 2 -12.16 7.77 18.39
CA VAL A 2 -11.11 6.91 17.82
C VAL A 2 -11.83 6.03 16.81
N GLN A 3 -11.63 6.27 15.51
CA GLN A 3 -12.13 5.37 14.48
C GLN A 3 -11.47 4.00 14.68
N ARG A 4 -12.12 2.88 14.32
CA ARG A 4 -11.40 1.59 14.34
C ARG A 4 -10.64 1.45 13.04
N ILE A 5 -9.38 1.01 13.08
CA ILE A 5 -8.57 0.79 11.87
C ILE A 5 -9.29 -0.12 10.85
N GLU A 6 -10.06 -1.09 11.34
CA GLU A 6 -10.93 -1.97 10.53
C GLU A 6 -11.95 -1.19 9.67
N GLU A 7 -12.45 -0.06 10.16
CA GLU A 7 -13.40 0.79 9.41
C GLU A 7 -12.71 1.51 8.24
N ILE A 8 -11.41 1.78 8.34
CA ILE A 8 -10.60 2.39 7.28
C ILE A 8 -10.15 1.32 6.26
N LEU A 9 -9.76 0.15 6.75
CA LEU A 9 -9.32 -0.99 5.93
C LEU A 9 -10.46 -1.64 5.14
N GLY A 10 -11.71 -1.49 5.60
CA GLY A 10 -12.90 -1.99 4.91
C GLY A 10 -13.06 -3.51 5.03
N ASN A 11 -13.69 -4.13 4.02
CA ASN A 11 -14.15 -5.52 4.11
C ASN A 11 -13.12 -6.57 3.65
N SER A 12 -11.98 -6.17 3.11
CA SER A 12 -10.95 -7.07 2.57
C SER A 12 -9.88 -7.38 3.61
N ILE A 13 -10.30 -7.84 4.79
CA ILE A 13 -9.41 -8.15 5.91
C ILE A 13 -9.42 -9.66 6.16
N THR A 14 -8.25 -10.28 6.28
CA THR A 14 -8.11 -11.68 6.66
C THR A 14 -7.16 -11.83 7.85
N GLU A 15 -7.38 -12.83 8.70
CA GLU A 15 -6.45 -13.16 9.77
C GLU A 15 -5.10 -13.57 9.17
N TYR A 16 -4.03 -12.91 9.59
CA TYR A 16 -2.66 -13.20 9.14
C TYR A 16 -1.87 -13.91 10.23
N THR A 17 -1.92 -13.38 11.45
CA THR A 17 -1.42 -14.01 12.67
C THR A 17 -2.37 -13.64 13.83
N PRO A 18 -2.26 -14.26 15.02
CA PRO A 18 -3.11 -13.89 16.16
C PRO A 18 -3.07 -12.40 16.55
N ASN A 19 -2.03 -11.67 16.15
CA ASN A 19 -1.86 -10.24 16.44
C ASN A 19 -1.77 -9.37 15.17
N ALA A 20 -2.13 -9.89 14.01
CA ALA A 20 -2.04 -9.13 12.77
C ALA A 20 -3.11 -9.55 11.77
N VAL A 21 -3.65 -8.57 11.07
CA VAL A 21 -4.57 -8.80 9.96
C VAL A 21 -3.93 -8.36 8.65
N LYS A 22 -4.20 -9.12 7.60
CA LYS A 22 -3.87 -8.75 6.23
C LYS A 22 -5.00 -7.90 5.69
N PHE A 23 -4.69 -6.83 4.95
CA PHE A 23 -5.68 -6.08 4.17
C PHE A 23 -5.28 -5.99 2.71
N GLN A 24 -6.27 -5.80 1.84
CA GLN A 24 -6.06 -5.72 0.40
C GLN A 24 -6.89 -4.60 -0.24
N GLY A 25 -6.34 -3.98 -1.27
CA GLY A 25 -7.03 -3.01 -2.10
C GLY A 25 -7.26 -1.65 -1.45
N LEU A 26 -6.42 -1.27 -0.47
CA LEU A 26 -6.51 0.03 0.19
C LEU A 26 -6.33 1.15 -0.85
N SER A 27 -7.23 2.12 -0.86
CA SER A 27 -7.12 3.26 -1.77
C SER A 27 -6.08 4.27 -1.26
N LEU A 28 -5.58 5.16 -2.14
CA LEU A 28 -4.70 6.27 -1.74
C LEU A 28 -5.32 7.12 -0.63
N SER A 29 -6.59 7.51 -0.77
CA SER A 29 -7.27 8.32 0.25
C SER A 29 -7.38 7.59 1.59
N SER A 30 -7.59 6.27 1.56
CA SER A 30 -7.61 5.46 2.79
C SER A 30 -6.21 5.34 3.40
N LEU A 31 -5.15 5.21 2.60
CA LEU A 31 -3.77 5.21 3.10
C LEU A 31 -3.38 6.56 3.73
N GLU A 32 -3.77 7.68 3.11
CA GLU A 32 -3.60 9.02 3.67
C GLU A 32 -4.37 9.18 5.00
N GLN A 33 -5.58 8.61 5.10
CA GLN A 33 -6.34 8.58 6.35
C GLN A 33 -5.65 7.73 7.44
N VAL A 34 -5.11 6.55 7.09
CA VAL A 34 -4.32 5.71 8.01
C VAL A 34 -3.14 6.50 8.59
N LEU A 35 -2.44 7.26 7.76
CA LEU A 35 -1.35 8.14 8.20
C LEU A 35 -1.85 9.26 9.11
N GLN A 36 -2.94 9.94 8.73
CA GLN A 36 -3.51 11.06 9.48
C GLN A 36 -3.99 10.64 10.87
N GLU A 37 -4.53 9.43 11.01
CA GLU A 37 -5.01 8.89 12.28
C GLU A 37 -3.92 8.24 13.14
N GLY A 38 -2.68 8.20 12.66
CA GLY A 38 -1.52 7.70 13.41
C GLY A 38 -1.42 6.18 13.46
N TYR A 39 -2.04 5.47 12.52
CA TYR A 39 -1.92 4.02 12.37
C TYR A 39 -0.63 3.58 11.63
N THR A 40 0.13 4.55 11.11
CA THR A 40 1.44 4.36 10.50
C THR A 40 2.23 5.67 10.53
N THR A 41 3.46 5.66 10.04
CA THR A 41 4.29 6.86 9.85
C THR A 41 4.82 6.93 8.42
N LEU A 42 5.27 8.10 7.98
CA LEU A 42 5.86 8.25 6.64
C LEU A 42 7.07 7.34 6.42
N ASP A 43 7.87 7.14 7.46
CA ASP A 43 9.10 6.33 7.41
C ASP A 43 8.84 4.82 7.63
N ALA A 44 7.60 4.41 7.92
CA ALA A 44 7.27 3.01 8.12
C ALA A 44 7.47 2.24 6.81
N ASN A 45 8.09 1.06 6.90
CA ASN A 45 8.27 0.15 5.78
C ASN A 45 8.19 -1.31 6.22
N PHE A 46 8.04 -2.21 5.26
CA PHE A 46 8.06 -3.66 5.47
C PHE A 46 9.23 -4.27 4.70
N ASN A 47 10.21 -4.82 5.41
CA ASN A 47 11.41 -5.41 4.82
C ASN A 47 12.10 -4.49 3.80
N ALA A 48 12.14 -4.90 2.53
CA ALA A 48 12.74 -4.14 1.43
C ALA A 48 11.74 -3.20 0.71
N ALA A 49 10.47 -3.16 1.15
CA ALA A 49 9.47 -2.30 0.56
C ALA A 49 9.81 -0.81 0.72
N PRO A 50 9.35 0.05 -0.21
CA PRO A 50 9.36 1.49 -0.04
C PRO A 50 8.68 1.93 1.27
N SER A 51 9.01 3.15 1.71
CA SER A 51 8.32 3.75 2.85
C SER A 51 6.86 4.07 2.52
N VAL A 52 5.99 4.13 3.53
CA VAL A 52 4.59 4.58 3.36
C VAL A 52 4.54 5.95 2.69
N GLY A 53 5.43 6.87 3.04
CA GLY A 53 5.54 8.17 2.37
C GLY A 53 5.80 8.04 0.88
N SER A 54 6.71 7.14 0.49
CA SER A 54 7.00 6.86 -0.93
C SER A 54 5.81 6.23 -1.65
N PHE A 55 5.05 5.35 -0.99
CA PHE A 55 3.80 4.81 -1.55
C PHE A 55 2.74 5.90 -1.78
N ILE A 56 2.59 6.85 -0.84
CA ILE A 56 1.68 7.98 -0.99
C ILE A 56 2.11 8.87 -2.16
N GLU A 57 3.39 9.24 -2.25
CA GLU A 57 3.93 10.05 -3.35
C GLU A 57 3.70 9.38 -4.71
N PHE A 58 3.98 8.08 -4.81
CA PHE A 58 3.76 7.32 -6.03
C PHE A 58 2.26 7.19 -6.37
N GLY A 59 1.40 6.98 -5.36
CA GLY A 59 -0.04 6.95 -5.53
C GLY A 59 -0.62 8.28 -6.02
N GLN A 60 -0.16 9.41 -5.47
CA GLN A 60 -0.54 10.75 -5.91
C GLN A 60 -0.08 10.99 -7.36
N ARG A 61 1.11 10.52 -7.72
CA ARG A 61 1.60 10.53 -9.10
C ARG A 61 0.67 9.75 -10.02
N CYS A 62 0.29 8.51 -9.66
CA CYS A 62 -0.69 7.73 -10.44
C CYS A 62 -2.03 8.47 -10.59
N GLN A 63 -2.57 9.02 -9.50
CA GLN A 63 -3.83 9.76 -9.54
C GLN A 63 -3.77 10.98 -10.48
N SER A 64 -2.63 11.69 -10.52
CA SER A 64 -2.43 12.87 -11.39
C SER A 64 -2.52 12.57 -12.89
N ILE A 65 -2.38 11.30 -13.28
CA ILE A 65 -2.44 10.80 -14.66
C ILE A 65 -3.62 9.83 -14.88
N GLU A 66 -4.64 9.90 -14.02
CA GLU A 66 -5.86 9.08 -14.10
C GLU A 66 -5.60 7.56 -14.02
N VAL A 67 -4.55 7.17 -13.32
CA VAL A 67 -4.19 5.77 -13.04
C VAL A 67 -4.49 5.46 -11.58
N THR A 68 -5.02 4.27 -11.31
CA THR A 68 -5.40 3.86 -9.96
C THR A 68 -4.32 2.99 -9.33
N ALA A 69 -3.78 3.44 -8.20
CA ALA A 69 -2.94 2.62 -7.32
C ALA A 69 -3.76 2.14 -6.12
N THR A 70 -3.60 0.87 -5.76
CA THR A 70 -4.13 0.27 -4.53
C THR A 70 -3.02 -0.45 -3.77
N PHE A 71 -3.16 -0.50 -2.45
CA PHE A 71 -2.12 -0.97 -1.55
C PHE A 71 -2.63 -2.14 -0.71
N ASP A 72 -1.80 -3.17 -0.59
CA ASP A 72 -2.03 -4.31 0.28
C ASP A 72 -1.00 -4.27 1.40
N GLY A 73 -1.33 -4.86 2.55
CA GLY A 73 -0.47 -4.73 3.71
C GLY A 73 -0.90 -5.52 4.92
N ILE A 74 -0.20 -5.26 6.02
CA ILE A 74 -0.41 -5.90 7.31
C ILE A 74 -0.66 -4.82 8.35
N ALA A 75 -1.73 -4.97 9.12
CA ALA A 75 -2.00 -4.16 10.30
C ALA A 75 -1.74 -5.00 11.56
N PHE A 76 -0.76 -4.57 12.36
CA PHE A 76 -0.42 -5.24 13.62
C PHE A 76 -1.29 -4.70 14.76
N ASN A 77 -2.11 -5.58 15.33
CA ASN A 77 -2.94 -5.31 16.50
C ASN A 77 -2.06 -5.28 17.77
N ARG A 78 -1.34 -4.17 17.98
CA ARG A 78 -0.71 -3.85 19.27
C ARG A 78 -1.44 -2.67 19.88
N THR A 79 -1.88 -2.84 21.13
CA THR A 79 -2.82 -1.96 21.85
C THR A 79 -2.32 -0.54 22.13
N GLU A 80 -1.05 -0.22 21.91
CA GLU A 80 -0.47 1.10 22.24
C GLU A 80 0.05 1.87 21.03
N ASN A 81 0.42 1.20 19.94
CA ASN A 81 0.89 1.80 18.69
C ASN A 81 0.54 0.84 17.54
N PRO A 82 -0.68 0.92 16.98
CA PRO A 82 -1.02 0.17 15.79
C PRO A 82 -0.03 0.54 14.67
N ASN A 83 0.61 -0.47 14.11
CA ASN A 83 1.60 -0.30 13.05
C ASN A 83 1.03 -0.95 11.79
N LEU A 84 0.76 -0.14 10.79
CA LEU A 84 0.38 -0.59 9.46
C LEU A 84 1.55 -0.41 8.52
N VAL A 85 1.83 -1.46 7.76
CA VAL A 85 2.86 -1.45 6.73
C VAL A 85 2.26 -1.92 5.40
N ILE A 86 2.79 -1.39 4.30
CA ILE A 86 2.44 -1.79 2.95
C ILE A 86 3.46 -2.83 2.49
N ASP A 87 2.96 -3.93 1.94
CA ASP A 87 3.81 -5.00 1.40
C ASP A 87 3.41 -5.39 -0.03
N ALA A 88 2.38 -4.77 -0.61
CA ALA A 88 2.12 -4.86 -2.04
C ALA A 88 1.50 -3.59 -2.61
N ILE A 89 1.75 -3.36 -3.88
CA ILE A 89 1.10 -2.32 -4.68
C ILE A 89 0.57 -2.90 -5.98
N THR A 90 -0.65 -2.53 -6.34
CA THR A 90 -1.25 -2.80 -7.65
C THR A 90 -1.59 -1.49 -8.33
N VAL A 91 -1.22 -1.35 -9.60
CA VAL A 91 -1.50 -0.17 -10.43
C VAL A 91 -2.30 -0.61 -11.66
N LYS A 92 -3.48 -0.01 -11.87
CA LYS A 92 -4.40 -0.34 -12.97
C LYS A 92 -4.69 0.88 -13.83
N GLY A 93 -4.95 0.63 -15.12
CA GLY A 93 -5.23 1.69 -16.10
C GLY A 93 -3.97 2.25 -16.77
N VAL A 94 -2.83 1.57 -16.65
CA VAL A 94 -1.57 1.97 -17.27
C VAL A 94 -1.68 1.87 -18.79
N LYS A 95 -1.59 3.02 -19.47
CA LYS A 95 -1.58 3.13 -20.94
C LYS A 95 -0.22 3.56 -21.49
N ASP A 96 0.66 4.00 -20.60
CA ASP A 96 1.94 4.62 -20.91
C ASP A 96 3.11 3.74 -20.43
N LEU A 97 4.08 3.52 -21.31
CA LEU A 97 5.29 2.76 -21.01
C LEU A 97 6.24 3.52 -20.07
N ASP A 98 6.17 4.85 -20.03
CA ASP A 98 7.02 5.65 -19.15
C ASP A 98 6.67 5.38 -17.67
N LEU A 99 5.38 5.25 -17.35
CA LEU A 99 4.93 4.89 -16.00
C LEU A 99 5.39 3.49 -15.59
N ALA A 100 5.42 2.52 -16.52
CA ALA A 100 5.95 1.19 -16.23
C ALA A 100 7.44 1.25 -15.89
N GLY A 101 8.22 2.10 -16.57
CA GLY A 101 9.61 2.36 -16.24
C GLY A 101 9.82 3.06 -14.89
N GLU A 102 8.96 4.01 -14.54
CA GLU A 102 8.93 4.64 -13.20
C GLU A 102 8.59 3.62 -12.12
N PHE A 103 7.59 2.76 -12.36
CA PHE A 103 7.17 1.71 -11.44
C PHE A 103 8.31 0.73 -11.14
N VAL A 104 9.02 0.24 -12.16
CA VAL A 104 10.17 -0.68 -11.97
C VAL A 104 11.25 -0.09 -11.08
N LYS A 105 11.51 1.22 -11.20
CA LYS A 105 12.49 1.91 -10.34
C LYS A 105 11.96 2.07 -8.91
N PHE A 106 10.66 2.34 -8.78
CA PHE A 106 9.99 2.49 -7.49
C PHE A 106 9.96 1.19 -6.70
N VAL A 107 9.66 0.06 -7.35
CA VAL A 107 9.48 -1.25 -6.69
C VAL A 107 10.76 -2.06 -6.53
N TRP A 108 11.91 -1.39 -6.50
CA TRP A 108 13.19 -2.06 -6.37
C TRP A 108 13.23 -2.97 -5.12
N GLY A 109 13.77 -4.18 -5.28
CA GLY A 109 13.92 -5.14 -4.18
C GLY A 109 12.65 -5.93 -3.85
N CYS A 110 11.61 -5.89 -4.69
CA CYS A 110 10.45 -6.76 -4.58
C CYS A 110 10.80 -8.23 -4.84
N ASP A 111 10.11 -9.13 -4.15
CA ASP A 111 10.21 -10.59 -4.34
C ASP A 111 9.37 -11.04 -5.53
N GLU A 112 8.23 -10.39 -5.75
CA GLU A 112 7.36 -10.63 -6.90
C GLU A 112 7.12 -9.34 -7.69
N LEU A 113 7.18 -9.45 -9.02
CA LEU A 113 6.93 -8.37 -9.96
C LEU A 113 6.12 -8.90 -11.15
N GLU A 114 4.98 -8.28 -11.41
CA GLU A 114 4.17 -8.54 -12.60
C GLU A 114 3.96 -7.24 -13.38
N ILE A 115 4.29 -7.27 -14.67
CA ILE A 115 4.10 -6.15 -15.60
C ILE A 115 3.36 -6.70 -16.82
N ASN A 116 2.12 -6.28 -16.99
CA ASN A 116 1.32 -6.66 -18.15
C ASN A 116 0.42 -5.51 -18.61
N SER A 117 -0.37 -5.73 -19.66
CA SER A 117 -1.23 -4.70 -20.26
C SER A 117 -2.45 -4.30 -19.40
N GLN A 118 -2.73 -5.04 -18.32
CA GLN A 118 -3.87 -4.82 -17.44
C GLN A 118 -3.43 -4.19 -16.11
N GLN A 119 -2.27 -4.58 -15.59
CA GLN A 119 -1.77 -4.12 -14.30
C GLN A 119 -0.24 -4.12 -14.21
N LEU A 120 0.25 -3.30 -13.28
CA LEU A 120 1.57 -3.42 -12.67
C LEU A 120 1.37 -3.87 -11.22
N TYR A 121 2.15 -4.84 -10.76
CA TYR A 121 2.06 -5.37 -9.42
C TYR A 121 3.46 -5.65 -8.87
N ALA A 122 3.66 -5.35 -7.59
CA ALA A 122 4.85 -5.75 -6.86
C ALA A 122 4.48 -6.12 -5.42
N TRP A 123 5.21 -7.10 -4.87
CA TRP A 123 5.06 -7.57 -3.49
C TRP A 123 6.42 -7.86 -2.85
N TRP A 124 6.46 -7.70 -1.52
CA TRP A 124 7.62 -7.92 -0.66
C TRP A 124 7.25 -8.86 0.48
N ASP A 125 8.06 -9.88 0.74
CA ASP A 125 7.92 -10.79 1.90
C ASP A 125 8.72 -10.31 3.12
#